data_AF-A0A286IGC1-F1
#
_entry.id   AF-A0A286IGC1-F1
#
_cell.length_a   1.000
_cell.length_b   1.000
_cell.length_c   1.000
_cell.angle_alpha   90.00
_cell.angle_beta   90.00
_cell.angle_gamma   90.00
#
_symmetry.space_group_name_H-M   'P 1'
#
loop_
_entity.id
_entity.type
_entity.pdbx_description
1 polymer ?
#
loop_
_entity_poly.entity_id
_entity_poly.type
_entity_poly.pdbx_seq_one_letter_code
_entity_poly.pdbx_strand_id
1 'polypeptide(L)'
;MAEHLKIGQATYNNWINGRTIIAIKYYQSIAVLCGIELKEVIPPEMEVTFSMPNSNTTFTTEALALHQKLNYHLEGRLEFQMNENERLRKENEELRGRLNGYKTIN
;
A
#
# COMPACT_ATOMS: atom_id res chain seq x y z
N MET A 1 3.15 -2.49 -25.12
CA MET A 1 2.78 -3.05 -23.80
C MET A 1 3.88 -2.87 -22.76
N ALA A 2 5.10 -3.38 -22.98
CA ALA A 2 6.23 -3.24 -22.04
C ALA A 2 6.52 -1.78 -21.65
N GLU A 3 6.56 -0.88 -22.62
CA GLU A 3 6.78 0.56 -22.42
C GLU A 3 5.66 1.22 -21.60
N HIS A 4 4.39 0.93 -21.91
CA HIS A 4 3.24 1.43 -21.15
C HIS A 4 3.23 0.95 -19.70
N LEU A 5 3.76 -0.25 -19.44
CA LEU A 5 3.91 -0.82 -18.09
C LEU A 5 5.21 -0.40 -17.40
N LYS A 6 6.06 0.40 -18.06
CA LYS A 6 7.40 0.80 -17.59
C LYS A 6 8.26 -0.39 -17.14
N ILE A 7 8.22 -1.48 -17.91
CA ILE A 7 9.04 -2.68 -17.68
C ILE A 7 10.01 -2.91 -18.84
N GLY A 8 11.10 -3.64 -18.57
CA GLY A 8 12.03 -4.05 -19.62
C GLY A 8 11.40 -5.03 -20.62
N GLN A 9 11.82 -4.94 -21.89
CA GLN A 9 11.32 -5.81 -22.96
C GLN A 9 11.58 -7.30 -22.68
N ALA A 10 12.71 -7.62 -22.03
CA ALA A 10 13.02 -8.98 -21.59
C ALA A 10 12.01 -9.51 -20.57
N THR A 11 11.58 -8.67 -19.61
CA THR A 11 10.57 -9.02 -18.61
C THR A 11 9.23 -9.32 -19.27
N TYR A 12 8.80 -8.48 -20.20
CA TYR A 12 7.58 -8.71 -20.97
C TYR A 12 7.64 -10.02 -21.76
N ASN A 13 8.76 -10.27 -22.46
CA ASN A 13 8.93 -11.52 -23.20
C ASN A 13 8.93 -12.75 -22.28
N ASN A 14 9.46 -12.65 -21.06
CA ASN A 14 9.40 -13.74 -20.09
C ASN A 14 7.97 -14.02 -19.61
N TRP A 15 7.14 -13.00 -19.44
CA TRP A 15 5.72 -13.16 -19.11
C TRP A 15 4.93 -13.84 -20.23
N ILE A 16 5.10 -13.38 -21.47
CA ILE A 16 4.39 -13.96 -22.63
C ILE A 16 4.79 -15.41 -22.87
N ASN A 17 6.06 -15.77 -22.62
CA ASN A 17 6.56 -17.13 -22.75
C ASN A 17 6.33 -17.99 -21.49
N GLY A 18 5.62 -17.49 -20.47
CA GLY A 18 5.33 -18.24 -19.24
C GLY A 18 6.55 -18.58 -18.38
N ARG A 19 7.71 -17.95 -18.62
CA ARG A 19 8.95 -18.21 -17.87
C ARG A 19 8.93 -17.60 -16.47
N THR A 20 8.15 -16.53 -16.28
CA THR A 20 8.02 -15.83 -15.00
C THR A 20 6.59 -15.37 -14.80
N ILE A 21 6.13 -15.35 -13.55
CA ILE A 21 4.77 -14.91 -13.18
C ILE A 21 4.68 -13.38 -13.23
N ILE A 22 3.52 -12.86 -13.65
CA ILE A 22 3.21 -11.43 -13.62
C ILE A 22 2.92 -11.02 -12.18
N ALA A 23 3.62 -9.99 -11.68
CA ALA A 23 3.38 -9.50 -10.32
C ALA A 23 2.00 -8.80 -10.21
N ILE A 24 1.32 -8.97 -9.06
CA ILE A 24 -0.05 -8.50 -8.80
C ILE A 24 -0.26 -7.03 -9.19
N LYS A 25 0.73 -6.18 -8.89
CA LYS A 25 0.68 -4.73 -9.19
C LYS A 25 0.47 -4.38 -10.67
N TYR A 26 0.72 -5.30 -11.60
CA TYR A 26 0.61 -5.04 -13.04
C TYR A 26 -0.75 -5.42 -13.63
N TYR A 27 -1.55 -6.28 -12.98
CA TYR A 27 -2.83 -6.76 -13.56
C TYR A 27 -3.82 -5.61 -13.80
N GLN A 28 -3.95 -4.68 -12.86
CA GLN A 28 -4.81 -3.51 -13.04
C GLN A 28 -4.39 -2.65 -14.24
N SER A 29 -3.08 -2.44 -14.42
CA SER A 29 -2.58 -1.67 -15.55
C SER A 29 -2.76 -2.40 -16.88
N ILE A 30 -2.59 -3.72 -16.89
CA ILE A 30 -2.83 -4.57 -18.06
C ILE A 30 -4.32 -4.53 -18.45
N ALA A 31 -5.23 -4.68 -17.48
CA ALA A 31 -6.67 -4.63 -17.70
C ALA A 31 -7.11 -3.29 -18.33
N VAL A 32 -6.61 -2.17 -17.79
CA VAL A 32 -6.88 -0.82 -18.34
C VAL A 32 -6.32 -0.65 -19.75
N LEU A 33 -5.08 -1.10 -20.00
CA LEU A 33 -4.44 -0.97 -21.32
C LEU A 33 -5.12 -1.83 -22.39
N CYS A 34 -5.64 -2.99 -22.00
CA CYS A 34 -6.34 -3.91 -22.89
C CYS A 34 -7.85 -3.61 -23.02
N GLY A 35 -8.39 -2.72 -22.19
CA GLY A 35 -9.83 -2.40 -22.20
C GLY A 35 -10.72 -3.56 -21.75
N ILE A 36 -10.21 -4.41 -20.84
CA ILE A 36 -10.90 -5.60 -20.34
C ILE A 36 -11.11 -5.51 -18.82
N GLU A 37 -12.05 -6.30 -18.31
CA GLU A 37 -12.28 -6.34 -16.86
C GLU A 37 -11.13 -7.03 -16.13
N LEU A 38 -10.79 -6.56 -14.93
CA LEU A 38 -9.68 -7.10 -14.14
C LEU A 38 -9.83 -8.62 -13.90
N LYS A 39 -11.06 -9.09 -13.69
CA LYS A 39 -11.39 -10.51 -13.49
C LYS A 39 -11.02 -11.40 -14.67
N GLU A 40 -10.89 -10.83 -15.88
CA GLU A 40 -10.53 -11.56 -17.10
C GLU A 40 -9.01 -11.72 -17.24
N VAL A 41 -8.23 -10.93 -16.50
CA VAL A 41 -6.75 -10.95 -16.54
C VAL A 41 -6.17 -11.71 -15.36
N ILE A 42 -6.86 -11.70 -14.23
CA ILE A 42 -6.42 -12.39 -13.02
C ILE A 42 -6.58 -13.91 -13.22
N PRO A 43 -5.51 -14.70 -13.00
CA PRO A 43 -5.61 -16.16 -13.06
C PRO A 43 -6.62 -16.67 -12.01
N PRO A 44 -7.43 -17.71 -12.31
CA PRO A 44 -8.42 -18.25 -11.39
C PRO A 44 -7.83 -18.65 -10.02
N GLU A 45 -6.58 -19.12 -10.00
CA GLU A 45 -5.85 -19.45 -8.77
C GLU A 45 -5.52 -18.23 -7.89
N MET A 46 -5.59 -17.02 -8.43
CA MET A 46 -5.42 -15.74 -7.71
C MET A 46 -6.75 -15.05 -7.43
N GLU A 47 -7.88 -15.65 -7.82
CA GLU A 47 -9.20 -15.16 -7.47
C GLU A 47 -9.42 -15.38 -5.97
N VAL A 48 -8.92 -14.44 -5.17
CA VAL A 48 -9.28 -14.33 -3.75
C VAL A 48 -10.74 -13.93 -3.76
N THR A 49 -11.62 -14.92 -3.71
CA THR A 49 -13.01 -14.74 -3.34
C THR A 49 -13.01 -14.12 -1.95
N PHE A 50 -13.05 -12.80 -1.89
CA PHE A 50 -13.59 -12.10 -0.75
C PHE A 50 -15.06 -12.48 -0.71
N SER A 51 -15.36 -13.62 -0.07
CA SER A 51 -16.66 -13.84 0.52
C SER A 51 -16.87 -12.66 1.45
N MET A 52 -17.58 -11.64 0.96
CA MET A 52 -18.21 -10.66 1.82
C MET A 52 -18.88 -11.47 2.91
N PRO A 53 -18.50 -11.29 4.19
CA PRO A 53 -19.12 -12.04 5.25
C PRO A 53 -20.60 -11.65 5.21
N ASN A 54 -21.42 -12.58 4.73
CA ASN A 54 -22.86 -12.54 4.95
C ASN A 54 -23.02 -12.21 6.44
N SER A 55 -23.91 -11.28 6.77
CA SER A 55 -24.06 -10.62 8.07
C SER A 55 -24.35 -11.53 9.27
N ASN A 56 -24.15 -12.84 9.14
CA ASN A 56 -24.17 -13.87 10.19
C ASN A 56 -22.82 -14.62 10.29
N THR A 57 -21.69 -13.97 9.98
CA THR A 57 -20.38 -14.63 10.16
C THR A 57 -20.02 -14.58 11.64
N THR A 58 -20.26 -15.69 12.34
CA THR A 58 -19.68 -15.97 13.65
C THR A 58 -18.16 -15.94 13.47
N PHE A 59 -17.52 -14.84 13.83
CA PHE A 59 -16.06 -14.75 13.88
C PHE A 59 -15.57 -15.91 14.74
N THR A 60 -14.74 -16.78 14.18
CA THR A 60 -14.03 -17.76 15.00
C THR A 60 -13.19 -16.97 16.02
N THR A 61 -13.11 -17.47 17.25
CA THR A 61 -12.43 -16.81 18.38
C THR A 61 -11.00 -16.36 18.02
N GLU A 62 -10.35 -17.10 17.12
CA GLU A 62 -9.01 -16.81 16.59
C GLU A 62 -8.97 -15.58 15.66
N ALA A 63 -9.95 -15.42 14.77
CA ALA A 63 -10.03 -14.26 13.88
C ALA A 63 -10.30 -12.98 14.68
N LEU A 64 -11.17 -13.04 15.68
CA LEU A 64 -11.45 -11.91 16.56
C LEU A 64 -10.21 -11.51 17.39
N ALA A 65 -9.48 -12.49 17.94
CA ALA A 65 -8.25 -12.24 18.68
C ALA A 65 -7.16 -11.61 17.80
N LEU A 66 -7.04 -12.05 16.54
CA LEU A 66 -6.09 -11.47 15.59
C LEU A 66 -6.45 -10.02 15.25
N HIS A 67 -7.74 -9.72 15.02
CA HIS A 67 -8.21 -8.36 14.79
C HIS A 67 -7.96 -7.44 15.97
N GLN A 68 -8.23 -7.89 17.20
CA GLN A 68 -7.96 -7.12 18.41
C GLN A 68 -6.46 -6.82 18.57
N LYS A 69 -5.61 -7.83 18.33
CA LYS A 69 -4.15 -7.66 18.39
C LYS A 69 -3.64 -6.70 17.33
N LEU A 70 -4.19 -6.75 16.12
CA LEU A 70 -3.83 -5.83 15.04
C LEU A 70 -4.21 -4.39 15.38
N ASN A 71 -5.43 -4.17 15.88
CA ASN A 71 -5.90 -2.84 16.27
C ASN A 71 -5.02 -2.24 17.37
N TYR A 72 -4.72 -3.00 18.42
CA TYR A 72 -3.84 -2.55 19.49
C TYR A 72 -2.46 -2.11 18.98
N HIS A 73 -1.90 -2.86 18.02
CA HIS A 73 -0.59 -2.54 17.49
C HIS A 73 -0.60 -1.32 16.55
N LEU A 74 -1.70 -1.14 15.80
CA LEU A 74 -1.90 0.03 14.94
C LEU A 74 -2.08 1.31 15.77
N GLU A 75 -2.85 1.24 16.86
CA GLU A 75 -3.05 2.36 17.78
C GLU A 75 -1.73 2.82 18.40
N GLY A 76 -0.94 1.89 18.95
CA GLY A 76 0.37 2.22 19.54
C GLY A 76 1.34 2.80 18.51
N ARG A 77 1.33 2.29 17.26
CA ARG A 77 2.19 2.84 16.19
C ARG A 77 1.74 4.23 15.76
N LEU A 78 0.43 4.49 15.71
CA LEU A 78 -0.11 5.80 15.39
C LEU A 78 0.25 6.82 16.47
N GLU A 79 0.09 6.45 17.74
CA GLU A 79 0.46 7.30 18.87
C GLU A 79 1.95 7.66 18.86
N PHE A 80 2.83 6.68 18.59
CA PHE A 80 4.26 6.93 18.43
C PHE A 80 4.54 7.92 17.27
N GLN A 81 3.90 7.74 16.12
CA GLN A 81 4.07 8.62 14.97
C GLN A 81 3.53 10.04 15.22
N MET A 82 2.45 10.18 15.99
CA MET A 82 1.91 11.47 16.39
C MET A 82 2.86 12.20 17.34
N ASN A 83 3.39 11.51 18.35
CA ASN A 83 4.35 12.08 19.29
C ASN A 83 5.63 12.55 18.59
N GLU A 84 6.15 11.76 17.66
CA GLU A 84 7.35 12.14 16.90
C GLU A 84 7.08 13.34 15.97
N ASN A 85 5.90 13.39 15.33
CA ASN A 85 5.51 14.57 14.54
C ASN A 85 5.41 15.83 15.41
N GLU A 86 4.85 15.73 16.62
CA GLU A 86 4.75 16.87 17.51
C GLU A 86 6.15 17.35 17.96
N ARG A 87 7.06 16.41 18.27
CA ARG A 87 8.46 16.72 18.60
C ARG A 87 9.13 17.46 17.45
N LEU A 88 9.03 16.94 16.23
CA LEU A 88 9.61 17.56 15.03
C LEU A 88 8.98 18.92 14.71
N ARG A 89 7.69 19.11 15.04
CA ARG A 89 7.01 20.40 14.86
C ARG A 89 7.60 21.46 15.79
N LYS A 90 7.81 21.12 17.07
CA LYS A 90 8.44 22.01 18.06
C LYS A 90 9.88 22.37 17.65
N GLU A 91 10.66 21.37 17.26
CA GLU A 91 12.04 21.57 16.78
C GLU A 91 12.09 22.49 15.55
N ASN A 92 11.19 22.30 14.58
CA ASN A 92 11.07 23.19 13.43
C ASN A 92 10.69 24.63 13.80
N GLU A 93 9.79 24.81 14.77
CA GLU A 93 9.37 26.13 15.24
C GLU A 93 10.52 26.88 15.92
N GLU A 94 11.30 26.19 16.76
CA GLU A 94 12.51 26.73 17.39
C GLU A 94 13.57 27.12 16.36
N LEU A 95 13.85 26.25 15.40
CA LEU A 95 14.81 26.52 14.31
C LEU A 95 14.37 27.71 13.45
N ARG A 96 13.07 27.81 13.14
CA ARG A 96 12.50 28.98 12.44
C ARG A 96 12.66 30.26 13.25
N GLY A 97 12.40 30.21 14.56
CA GLY A 97 12.60 31.35 15.45
C GLY A 97 14.05 31.84 15.45
N ARG A 98 15.01 30.92 15.58
CA ARG A 98 16.44 31.23 15.49
C ARG A 98 16.82 31.84 14.14
N LEU A 99 16.39 31.24 13.04
CA LEU A 99 16.67 31.73 11.68
C LEU A 99 16.13 33.15 11.46
N ASN A 100 14.91 33.44 11.92
CA ASN A 100 14.33 34.77 11.82
C ASN A 100 15.09 35.79 12.67
N GLY A 101 15.55 35.41 13.87
CA GLY A 101 16.40 36.26 14.70
C GLY A 101 17.72 36.65 14.01
N TYR A 102 18.35 35.72 13.28
CA TYR A 102 19.55 36.03 12.48
C TYR A 102 19.28 36.93 11.28
N LYS A 103 18.08 36.88 10.68
CA LYS A 103 17.70 37.75 9.56
C LYS A 103 17.41 39.20 9.96
N THR A 104 17.06 39.45 11.22
CA THR A 104 16.80 40.80 11.75
C THR A 104 18.05 41.53 12.24
N ILE A 105 19.20 40.85 12.33
CA ILE A 105 20.46 41.42 12.85
C ILE A 105 21.42 41.82 11.70
N ASN A 106 21.15 41.38 10.46
CA ASN A 106 21.84 41.80 9.23
C ASN A 106 20.97 42.75 8.41
#